data_AF-A0A3N4I2F9-F1
#
_entry.id   AF-A0A3N4I2F9-F1
#
_cell.length_a   1.000
_cell.length_b   1.000
_cell.length_c   1.000
_cell.angle_alpha   90.00
_cell.angle_beta   90.00
_cell.angle_gamma   90.00
#
_symmetry.space_group_name_H-M   'P 1'
#
loop_
_entity.id
_entity.type
_entity.pdbx_description
1 polymer ?
#
loop_
_entity_poly.entity_id
_entity_poly.type
_entity_poly.pdbx_seq_one_letter_code
_entity_poly.pdbx_strand_id
1 'polypeptide(L)'
;MNDLDDAYHDISLDSLDDDLLFIYLISKYPSLTQADQRRRYNKIDVHSIHEREFRHLTRFDYTDLCQLACLLQIPETFTVSRHRFSRIEGLFILCVRLAFPYRTETLSIFLGWSPTAISRASNYILLHIQANWQYLLHDFNSGHLTEERLTLYAQAISNKGAPLDKCWGFLDCTIRAISRPIQWQRELYNGHHREHSLKYAAVKCPDGLIRHLYGPIPGRRNDNHLLKQSQLLERCLEYAPEFYLYGDSAYGKYQVLLSPWSRIELSEAQFEFNLQMSRVRECVEWGFEDILRLWTSLTFTRSQKLFGTLVGAQFKVATLLTNLHICLYGCQTSRYFNLNPQSLEDYLKFGPKPTFQDLTLSE
;
A
#
# COMPACT_ATOMS: atom_id res chain seq x y z
N MET A 1 -1.63 -29.53 34.11
CA MET A 1 -3.02 -29.21 33.77
C MET A 1 -3.59 -28.50 34.97
N ASN A 2 -3.95 -27.23 34.78
CA ASN A 2 -4.45 -26.24 35.74
C ASN A 2 -3.43 -25.68 36.73
N ASP A 3 -2.78 -24.57 36.34
CA ASP A 3 -2.26 -23.50 37.22
C ASP A 3 -1.35 -22.49 36.47
N LEU A 4 -1.24 -22.57 35.13
CA LEU A 4 -0.59 -21.56 34.28
C LEU A 4 -1.55 -20.84 33.31
N ASP A 5 -2.81 -21.24 33.23
CA ASP A 5 -3.80 -20.64 32.30
C ASP A 5 -4.44 -19.34 32.83
N ASP A 6 -4.43 -19.10 34.15
CA ASP A 6 -5.14 -17.96 34.73
C ASP A 6 -4.32 -16.65 34.79
N ALA A 7 -3.03 -16.68 34.43
CA ALA A 7 -2.17 -15.48 34.45
C ALA A 7 -2.13 -14.71 33.12
N TYR A 8 -2.73 -15.24 32.05
CA TYR A 8 -2.64 -14.67 30.69
C TYR A 8 -3.87 -13.86 30.24
N HIS A 9 -4.91 -13.76 31.07
CA HIS A 9 -6.18 -13.17 30.66
C HIS A 9 -6.26 -11.64 30.70
N ASP A 10 -5.22 -10.93 31.16
CA ASP A 10 -5.28 -9.48 31.37
C ASP A 10 -4.21 -8.66 30.60
N ILE A 11 -3.52 -9.28 29.64
CA ILE A 11 -2.61 -8.51 28.77
C ILE A 11 -3.43 -7.85 27.67
N SER A 12 -3.54 -6.53 27.73
CA SER A 12 -4.11 -5.74 26.63
C SER A 12 -3.28 -5.97 25.37
N LEU A 13 -3.87 -6.63 24.38
CA LEU A 13 -3.25 -6.86 23.06
C LEU A 13 -2.83 -5.55 22.37
N ASP A 14 -3.49 -4.44 22.70
CA ASP A 14 -3.17 -3.10 22.20
C ASP A 14 -1.87 -2.52 22.82
N SER A 15 -1.35 -3.15 23.89
CA SER A 15 -0.11 -2.75 24.58
C SER A 15 1.10 -3.63 24.25
N LEU A 16 0.88 -4.77 23.59
CA LEU A 16 1.96 -5.66 23.15
C LEU A 16 2.57 -5.12 21.86
N ASP A 17 3.90 -5.08 21.80
CA ASP A 17 4.58 -4.87 20.53
C ASP A 17 4.37 -6.08 19.58
N ASP A 18 4.59 -5.86 18.28
CA ASP A 18 4.37 -6.87 17.24
C ASP A 18 5.19 -8.18 17.47
N ASP A 19 6.31 -8.11 18.21
CA ASP A 19 7.18 -9.24 18.53
C ASP A 19 6.61 -10.09 19.68
N LEU A 20 6.18 -9.45 20.78
CA LEU A 20 5.55 -10.12 21.92
C LEU A 20 4.21 -10.74 21.55
N LEU A 21 3.42 -10.07 20.70
CA LEU A 21 2.20 -10.65 20.19
C LEU A 21 2.49 -11.89 19.35
N PHE A 22 3.51 -11.86 18.49
CA PHE A 22 3.83 -13.01 17.67
C PHE A 22 4.26 -14.23 18.51
N ILE A 23 5.01 -13.99 19.59
CA ILE A 23 5.35 -15.04 20.57
C ILE A 23 4.08 -15.60 21.22
N TYR A 24 3.16 -14.73 21.65
CA TYR A 24 1.86 -15.13 22.19
C TYR A 24 1.08 -15.98 21.18
N LEU A 25 1.00 -15.55 19.92
CA LEU A 25 0.29 -16.28 18.86
C LEU A 25 0.91 -17.65 18.56
N ILE A 26 2.24 -17.79 18.54
CA ILE A 26 2.88 -19.12 18.42
C ILE A 26 2.50 -20.01 19.60
N SER A 27 2.47 -19.47 20.81
CA SER A 27 2.11 -20.25 22.01
C SER A 27 0.65 -20.70 21.99
N LYS A 28 -0.25 -19.85 21.50
CA LYS A 28 -1.69 -20.08 21.42
C LYS A 28 -2.09 -21.01 20.27
N TYR A 29 -1.39 -20.93 19.14
CA TYR A 29 -1.61 -21.75 17.95
C TYR A 29 -0.38 -22.62 17.64
N PRO A 30 -0.11 -23.66 18.45
CA PRO A 30 1.07 -24.49 18.26
C PRO A 30 0.93 -25.35 16.99
N SER A 31 1.62 -24.94 15.93
CA SER A 31 1.67 -25.73 14.67
C SER A 31 2.69 -26.87 14.71
N LEU A 32 3.57 -26.89 15.73
CA LEU A 32 4.59 -27.90 15.94
C LEU A 32 4.21 -28.79 17.14
N THR A 33 3.91 -30.06 16.90
CA THR A 33 3.87 -31.06 17.97
C THR A 33 5.29 -31.41 18.40
N GLN A 34 5.60 -31.36 19.70
CA GLN A 34 6.90 -31.74 20.28
C GLN A 34 7.35 -33.19 19.97
N ALA A 35 6.49 -34.01 19.36
CA ALA A 35 6.72 -35.43 19.14
C ALA A 35 7.19 -35.83 17.72
N ASP A 36 7.08 -34.98 16.69
CA ASP A 36 7.25 -35.44 15.31
C ASP A 36 8.46 -34.83 14.60
N GLN A 37 9.60 -35.50 14.73
CA GLN A 37 10.76 -35.38 13.82
C GLN A 37 10.44 -35.86 12.38
N ARG A 38 9.16 -36.03 12.02
CA ARG A 38 8.64 -36.39 10.69
C ARG A 38 7.52 -35.44 10.23
N ARG A 39 7.85 -34.14 10.09
CA ARG A 39 7.18 -33.11 9.25
C ARG A 39 5.70 -33.35 8.87
N ARG A 40 4.79 -33.31 9.83
CA ARG A 40 3.41 -32.85 9.59
C ARG A 40 3.23 -31.58 10.41
N TYR A 41 3.23 -30.45 9.72
CA TYR A 41 2.84 -29.19 10.34
C TYR A 41 1.33 -29.18 10.53
N ASN A 42 0.84 -28.87 11.73
CA ASN A 42 -0.57 -28.54 11.90
C ASN A 42 -0.77 -27.17 11.26
N LYS A 43 -1.53 -27.11 10.16
CA LYS A 43 -1.79 -25.85 9.47
C LYS A 43 -2.71 -24.99 10.32
N ILE A 44 -2.45 -23.69 10.35
CA ILE A 44 -3.36 -22.75 11.00
C ILE A 44 -4.72 -22.78 10.30
N ASP A 45 -5.79 -22.88 11.07
CA ASP A 45 -7.13 -22.65 10.56
C ASP A 45 -7.42 -21.15 10.64
N VAL A 46 -7.32 -20.48 9.49
CA VAL A 46 -7.52 -19.03 9.34
C VAL A 46 -8.91 -18.59 9.82
N HIS A 47 -9.90 -19.50 9.77
CA HIS A 47 -11.27 -19.23 10.21
C HIS A 47 -11.45 -19.26 11.74
N SER A 48 -10.49 -19.86 12.45
CA SER A 48 -10.54 -20.03 13.91
C SER A 48 -9.81 -18.92 14.69
N ILE A 49 -9.09 -18.05 14.00
CA ILE A 49 -8.29 -16.98 14.62
C ILE A 49 -9.25 -15.94 15.23
N HIS A 50 -9.01 -15.57 16.48
CA HIS A 50 -9.80 -14.56 17.17
C HIS A 50 -9.74 -13.20 16.44
N GLU A 51 -10.85 -12.47 16.37
CA GLU A 51 -11.03 -11.26 15.54
C GLU A 51 -9.92 -10.21 15.76
N ARG A 52 -9.60 -9.89 17.02
CA ARG A 52 -8.53 -8.91 17.34
C ARG A 52 -7.15 -9.36 16.83
N GLU A 53 -6.84 -10.64 16.94
CA GLU A 53 -5.57 -11.21 16.47
C GLU A 53 -5.53 -11.20 14.94
N PHE A 54 -6.64 -11.53 14.31
CA PHE A 54 -6.78 -11.50 12.85
C PHE A 54 -6.57 -10.08 12.30
N ARG A 55 -7.22 -9.08 12.92
CA ARG A 55 -7.05 -7.67 12.55
C ARG A 55 -5.62 -7.21 12.77
N HIS A 56 -5.00 -7.59 13.88
CA HIS A 56 -3.60 -7.28 14.08
C HIS A 56 -2.74 -7.93 12.96
N LEU A 57 -2.90 -9.22 12.70
CA LEU A 57 -2.11 -9.95 11.71
C LEU A 57 -2.25 -9.43 10.28
N THR A 58 -3.45 -9.00 9.88
CA THR A 58 -3.76 -8.68 8.48
C THR A 58 -4.03 -7.20 8.21
N ARG A 59 -4.28 -6.42 9.26
CA ARG A 59 -4.84 -5.06 9.24
C ARG A 59 -6.31 -4.98 8.76
N PHE A 60 -6.98 -6.12 8.56
CA PHE A 60 -8.39 -6.20 8.17
C PHE A 60 -9.18 -7.04 9.18
N ASP A 61 -10.45 -6.73 9.36
CA ASP A 61 -11.37 -7.64 10.04
C ASP A 61 -11.61 -8.89 9.16
N TYR A 62 -11.93 -10.04 9.79
CA TYR A 62 -12.04 -11.32 9.08
C TYR A 62 -13.09 -11.30 7.97
N THR A 63 -14.27 -10.73 8.25
CA THR A 63 -15.38 -10.62 7.29
C THR A 63 -14.98 -9.77 6.08
N ASP A 64 -14.25 -8.68 6.32
CA ASP A 64 -13.83 -7.76 5.29
C ASP A 64 -12.74 -8.38 4.42
N LEU A 65 -11.79 -9.12 5.01
CA LEU A 65 -10.80 -9.88 4.24
C LEU A 65 -11.47 -10.93 3.34
N CYS A 66 -12.53 -11.60 3.83
CA CYS A 66 -13.30 -12.54 3.02
C CYS A 66 -14.00 -11.85 1.85
N GLN A 67 -14.65 -10.71 2.10
CA GLN A 67 -15.28 -9.90 1.07
C GLN A 67 -14.27 -9.41 0.04
N LEU A 68 -13.11 -8.91 0.49
CA LEU A 68 -12.00 -8.47 -0.36
C LEU A 68 -11.50 -9.61 -1.24
N ALA A 69 -11.33 -10.82 -0.70
CA ALA A 69 -10.87 -11.97 -1.48
C ALA A 69 -11.85 -12.33 -2.62
N CYS A 70 -13.15 -12.10 -2.41
CA CYS A 70 -14.17 -12.23 -3.46
C CYS A 70 -14.11 -11.08 -4.47
N LEU A 71 -14.10 -9.83 -4.01
CA LEU A 71 -14.12 -8.65 -4.89
C LEU A 71 -12.85 -8.49 -5.72
N LEU A 72 -11.69 -8.87 -5.18
CA LEU A 72 -10.41 -8.92 -5.91
C LEU A 72 -10.35 -10.05 -6.95
N GLN A 73 -11.42 -10.85 -7.07
CA GLN A 73 -11.56 -11.97 -7.99
C GLN A 73 -10.42 -12.97 -7.87
N ILE A 74 -9.94 -13.20 -6.65
CA ILE A 74 -8.96 -14.25 -6.37
C ILE A 74 -9.66 -15.60 -6.59
N PRO A 75 -9.07 -16.56 -7.34
CA PRO A 75 -9.67 -17.87 -7.56
C PRO A 75 -10.00 -18.55 -6.24
N GLU A 76 -11.15 -19.23 -6.17
CA GLU A 76 -11.65 -19.88 -4.94
C GLU A 76 -10.58 -20.73 -4.26
N THR A 77 -9.84 -21.47 -5.09
CA THR A 77 -8.59 -22.10 -4.70
C THR A 77 -7.58 -21.93 -5.82
N PHE A 78 -6.31 -21.87 -5.45
CA PHE A 78 -5.20 -21.87 -6.39
C PHE A 78 -4.13 -22.86 -5.91
N THR A 79 -3.35 -23.37 -6.86
CA THR A 79 -2.27 -24.32 -6.55
C THR A 79 -0.94 -23.69 -6.89
N VAL A 80 -0.04 -23.65 -5.91
CA VAL A 80 1.36 -23.28 -6.13
C VAL A 80 2.24 -24.50 -5.87
N SER A 81 2.88 -24.97 -6.94
CA SER A 81 3.65 -26.22 -6.95
C SER A 81 2.79 -27.44 -6.61
N ARG A 82 2.81 -27.90 -5.35
CA ARG A 82 2.09 -29.10 -4.88
C ARG A 82 1.14 -28.81 -3.73
N HIS A 83 0.94 -27.53 -3.42
CA HIS A 83 0.12 -27.08 -2.31
C HIS A 83 -1.06 -26.27 -2.84
N ARG A 84 -2.26 -26.68 -2.43
CA ARG A 84 -3.51 -25.98 -2.72
C ARG A 84 -3.83 -25.05 -1.56
N PHE A 85 -4.19 -23.81 -1.88
CA PHE A 85 -4.62 -22.78 -0.94
C PHE A 85 -6.00 -22.29 -1.35
N SER A 86 -6.82 -21.93 -0.38
CA SER A 86 -8.03 -21.13 -0.61
C SER A 86 -7.68 -19.66 -0.88
N ARG A 87 -8.62 -18.92 -1.47
CA ARG A 87 -8.48 -17.47 -1.67
C ARG A 87 -8.19 -16.70 -0.37
N ILE A 88 -8.82 -17.13 0.72
CA ILE A 88 -8.73 -16.48 2.03
C ILE A 88 -7.35 -16.75 2.63
N GLU A 89 -6.88 -18.00 2.64
CA GLU A 89 -5.52 -18.34 3.10
C GLU A 89 -4.45 -17.58 2.31
N GLY A 90 -4.60 -17.52 0.98
CA GLY A 90 -3.66 -16.79 0.13
C GLY A 90 -3.57 -15.31 0.50
N LEU A 91 -4.72 -14.63 0.59
CA LEU A 91 -4.77 -13.21 0.92
C LEU A 91 -4.31 -12.94 2.36
N PHE A 92 -4.70 -13.79 3.31
CA PHE A 92 -4.22 -13.76 4.70
C PHE A 92 -2.69 -13.81 4.76
N ILE A 93 -2.06 -14.78 4.07
CA ILE A 93 -0.60 -14.93 4.05
C ILE A 93 0.07 -13.69 3.44
N LEU A 94 -0.50 -13.10 2.36
CA LEU A 94 0.04 -11.86 1.80
C LEU A 94 -0.03 -10.71 2.81
N CYS A 95 -1.19 -10.48 3.43
CA CYS A 95 -1.39 -9.40 4.41
C CYS A 95 -0.46 -9.55 5.61
N VAL A 96 -0.34 -10.75 6.19
CA VAL A 96 0.60 -11.03 7.31
C VAL A 96 2.04 -10.69 6.93
N ARG A 97 2.46 -11.08 5.72
CA ARG A 97 3.82 -10.79 5.24
C ARG A 97 4.08 -9.31 4.98
N LEU A 98 3.04 -8.55 4.63
CA LEU A 98 3.15 -7.11 4.40
C LEU A 98 3.07 -6.33 5.71
N ALA A 99 2.21 -6.76 6.64
CA ALA A 99 1.92 -6.10 7.90
C ALA A 99 3.17 -5.94 8.78
N PHE A 100 4.02 -6.97 8.84
CA PHE A 100 5.23 -6.95 9.65
C PHE A 100 6.38 -7.79 9.05
N PRO A 101 7.66 -7.42 9.20
CA PRO A 101 8.81 -8.09 8.59
C PRO A 101 9.22 -9.42 9.26
N TYR A 102 8.27 -10.32 9.52
CA TYR A 102 8.59 -11.65 10.05
C TYR A 102 9.51 -12.43 9.09
N ARG A 103 10.47 -13.18 9.66
CA ARG A 103 11.23 -14.15 8.85
C ARG A 103 10.25 -15.23 8.36
N THR A 104 10.39 -15.66 7.11
CA THR A 104 9.51 -16.71 6.57
C THR A 104 9.62 -18.04 7.34
N GLU A 105 10.80 -18.35 7.88
CA GLU A 105 10.99 -19.50 8.79
C GLU A 105 10.16 -19.37 10.06
N THR A 106 10.13 -18.18 10.64
CA THR A 106 9.33 -17.87 11.82
C THR A 106 7.83 -17.98 11.51
N LEU A 107 7.38 -17.46 10.36
CA LEU A 107 6.00 -17.65 9.89
C LEU A 107 5.67 -19.12 9.61
N SER A 108 6.64 -19.96 9.23
CA SER A 108 6.39 -21.38 8.98
C SER A 108 5.93 -22.14 10.23
N ILE A 109 6.43 -21.71 11.40
CA ILE A 109 6.05 -22.25 12.71
C ILE A 109 4.62 -21.83 13.07
N PHE A 110 4.19 -20.63 12.68
CA PHE A 110 2.85 -20.14 12.99
C PHE A 110 1.80 -20.62 11.99
N LEU A 111 2.12 -20.62 10.70
CA LEU A 111 1.17 -20.95 9.62
C LEU A 111 1.06 -22.45 9.36
N GLY A 112 2.07 -23.23 9.79
CA GLY A 112 2.15 -24.65 9.49
C GLY A 112 2.39 -24.96 8.00
N TRP A 113 3.00 -24.03 7.27
CA TRP A 113 3.38 -24.19 5.87
C TRP A 113 4.88 -24.05 5.71
N SER A 114 5.49 -24.84 4.80
CA SER A 114 6.91 -24.66 4.51
C SER A 114 7.21 -23.22 4.03
N PRO A 115 8.40 -22.65 4.32
CA PRO A 115 8.75 -21.30 3.89
C PRO A 115 8.59 -21.06 2.38
N THR A 116 8.90 -22.07 1.57
CA THR A 116 8.72 -22.02 0.11
C THR A 116 7.24 -21.92 -0.28
N ALA A 117 6.36 -22.65 0.40
CA ALA A 117 4.92 -22.60 0.14
C ALA A 117 4.34 -21.23 0.51
N ILE A 118 4.71 -20.69 1.67
CA ILE A 118 4.34 -19.33 2.12
C ILE A 118 4.76 -18.29 1.09
N SER A 119 6.03 -18.33 0.66
CA SER A 119 6.57 -17.38 -0.32
C SER A 119 5.84 -17.47 -1.67
N ARG A 120 5.61 -18.68 -2.17
CA ARG A 120 4.90 -18.89 -3.45
C ARG A 120 3.44 -18.46 -3.38
N ALA A 121 2.73 -18.77 -2.30
CA ALA A 121 1.32 -18.43 -2.14
C ALA A 121 1.11 -16.91 -2.08
N SER A 122 1.89 -16.23 -1.24
CA SER A 122 1.83 -14.76 -1.16
C SER A 122 2.27 -14.07 -2.45
N ASN A 123 3.30 -14.56 -3.15
CA ASN A 123 3.70 -14.00 -4.45
C ASN A 123 2.62 -14.21 -5.52
N TYR A 124 1.91 -15.34 -5.51
CA TYR A 124 0.78 -15.57 -6.40
C TYR A 124 -0.30 -14.51 -6.22
N ILE A 125 -0.72 -14.25 -4.98
CA ILE A 125 -1.74 -13.22 -4.69
C ILE A 125 -1.22 -11.82 -5.01
N LEU A 126 0.04 -11.53 -4.67
CA LEU A 126 0.68 -10.24 -5.00
C LEU A 126 0.61 -9.97 -6.51
N LEU A 127 1.02 -10.94 -7.33
CA LEU A 127 1.01 -10.83 -8.79
C LEU A 127 -0.40 -10.80 -9.35
N HIS A 128 -1.33 -11.58 -8.78
CA HIS A 128 -2.75 -11.53 -9.15
C HIS A 128 -3.32 -10.13 -8.94
N ILE A 129 -3.13 -9.54 -7.75
CA ILE A 129 -3.64 -8.20 -7.45
C ILE A 129 -2.96 -7.18 -8.36
N GLN A 130 -1.64 -7.27 -8.53
CA GLN A 130 -0.93 -6.34 -9.38
C GLN A 130 -1.42 -6.40 -10.82
N ALA A 131 -1.47 -7.58 -11.45
CA ALA A 131 -1.86 -7.71 -12.86
C ALA A 131 -3.28 -7.18 -13.10
N ASN A 132 -4.20 -7.55 -12.23
CA ASN A 132 -5.62 -7.28 -12.45
C ASN A 132 -6.09 -5.88 -12.00
N TRP A 133 -5.41 -5.27 -11.03
CA TRP A 133 -5.92 -4.07 -10.35
C TRP A 133 -4.95 -2.89 -10.32
N GLN A 134 -3.69 -3.03 -10.78
CA GLN A 134 -2.73 -1.90 -10.80
C GLN A 134 -3.21 -0.72 -11.66
N TYR A 135 -4.13 -0.94 -12.61
CA TYR A 135 -4.72 0.11 -13.44
C TYR A 135 -5.41 1.19 -12.60
N LEU A 136 -5.95 0.84 -11.43
CA LEU A 136 -6.57 1.80 -10.48
C LEU A 136 -5.58 2.84 -9.93
N LEU A 137 -4.27 2.64 -10.14
CA LEU A 137 -3.22 3.58 -9.72
C LEU A 137 -2.60 4.36 -10.88
N HIS A 138 -3.06 4.23 -12.13
CA HIS A 138 -2.45 5.00 -13.24
C HIS A 138 -3.34 5.23 -14.46
N ASP A 139 -4.43 4.47 -14.63
CA ASP A 139 -5.32 4.55 -15.77
C ASP A 139 -6.54 5.43 -15.47
N PHE A 140 -6.45 6.73 -15.76
CA PHE A 140 -7.56 7.68 -15.56
C PHE A 140 -8.78 7.38 -16.45
N ASN A 141 -8.60 6.63 -17.54
CA ASN A 141 -9.70 6.20 -18.41
C ASN A 141 -10.51 5.03 -17.84
N SER A 142 -10.10 4.44 -16.71
CA SER A 142 -10.85 3.34 -16.11
C SER A 142 -12.13 3.75 -15.39
N GLY A 143 -12.50 5.04 -15.41
CA GLY A 143 -13.76 5.53 -14.87
C GLY A 143 -13.78 5.74 -13.36
N HIS A 144 -12.68 5.46 -12.66
CA HIS A 144 -12.60 5.68 -11.20
C HIS A 144 -12.36 7.14 -10.80
N LEU A 145 -11.96 7.99 -11.75
CA LEU A 145 -11.72 9.42 -11.56
C LEU A 145 -12.62 10.21 -12.52
N THR A 146 -13.88 10.41 -12.13
CA THR A 146 -14.86 11.17 -12.92
C THR A 146 -14.79 12.66 -12.62
N GLU A 147 -15.36 13.49 -13.50
CA GLU A 147 -15.47 14.94 -13.31
C GLU A 147 -16.21 15.31 -12.02
N GLU A 148 -17.28 14.58 -11.68
CA GLU A 148 -18.00 14.73 -10.40
C GLU A 148 -17.06 14.56 -9.21
N ARG A 149 -16.17 13.56 -9.26
CA ARG A 149 -15.22 13.30 -8.18
C ARG A 149 -14.10 14.32 -8.10
N LEU A 150 -13.59 14.78 -9.24
CA LEU A 150 -12.64 15.88 -9.31
C LEU A 150 -13.25 17.15 -8.69
N THR A 151 -14.53 17.42 -8.97
CA THR A 151 -15.28 18.53 -8.38
C THR A 151 -15.40 18.39 -6.86
N LEU A 152 -15.76 17.20 -6.36
CA LEU A 152 -15.83 16.94 -4.92
C LEU A 152 -14.47 17.13 -4.23
N TYR A 153 -13.37 16.68 -4.84
CA TYR A 153 -12.04 16.89 -4.29
C TYR A 153 -11.67 18.37 -4.23
N ALA A 154 -11.91 19.10 -5.33
CA ALA A 154 -11.63 20.52 -5.40
C ALA A 154 -12.42 21.34 -4.36
N GLN A 155 -13.71 21.04 -4.21
CA GLN A 155 -14.55 21.63 -3.18
C GLN A 155 -14.05 21.29 -1.77
N ALA A 156 -13.68 20.04 -1.50
CA ALA A 156 -13.18 19.64 -0.18
C ALA A 156 -11.87 20.36 0.18
N ILE A 157 -10.96 20.53 -0.79
CA ILE A 157 -9.70 21.27 -0.61
C ILE A 157 -9.98 22.77 -0.36
N SER A 158 -10.83 23.39 -1.18
CA SER A 158 -11.21 24.80 -1.04
C SER A 158 -11.91 25.07 0.29
N ASN A 159 -12.88 24.23 0.68
CA ASN A 159 -13.60 24.32 1.96
C ASN A 159 -12.68 24.18 3.18
N LYS A 160 -11.53 23.51 3.01
CA LYS A 160 -10.52 23.39 4.07
C LYS A 160 -9.66 24.66 4.26
N GLY A 161 -9.85 25.66 3.40
CA GLY A 161 -9.14 26.94 3.44
C GLY A 161 -8.03 27.08 2.41
N ALA A 162 -8.02 26.24 1.37
CA ALA A 162 -7.11 26.43 0.25
C ALA A 162 -7.57 27.61 -0.63
N PRO A 163 -6.66 28.51 -1.04
CA PRO A 163 -6.98 29.60 -1.96
C PRO A 163 -7.23 29.15 -3.41
N LEU A 164 -7.05 27.86 -3.71
CA LEU A 164 -7.33 27.26 -5.02
C LEU A 164 -8.73 26.62 -5.03
N ASP A 165 -9.49 26.90 -6.09
CA ASP A 165 -10.88 26.46 -6.28
C ASP A 165 -11.01 25.19 -7.13
N LYS A 166 -10.00 24.86 -7.96
CA LYS A 166 -9.98 23.64 -8.79
C LYS A 166 -8.82 22.68 -8.51
N CYS A 167 -8.20 22.77 -7.32
CA CYS A 167 -7.14 21.85 -6.91
C CYS A 167 -7.73 20.50 -6.47
N TRP A 168 -7.48 19.40 -7.18
CA TRP A 168 -8.12 18.10 -6.89
C TRP A 168 -7.26 17.10 -6.12
N GLY A 169 -5.95 17.37 -5.96
CA GLY A 169 -5.06 16.46 -5.28
C GLY A 169 -3.64 16.98 -5.16
N PHE A 170 -2.84 16.27 -4.37
CA PHE A 170 -1.48 16.66 -4.03
C PHE A 170 -0.49 15.65 -4.60
N LEU A 171 0.49 16.16 -5.37
CA LEU A 171 1.56 15.37 -5.96
C LEU A 171 2.81 15.43 -5.09
N ASP A 172 3.35 14.26 -4.75
CA ASP A 172 4.64 14.17 -4.09
C ASP A 172 5.36 12.87 -4.42
N CYS A 173 6.68 12.85 -4.17
CA CYS A 173 7.52 11.69 -4.33
C CYS A 173 7.94 11.11 -2.99
N THR A 174 8.13 9.80 -2.95
CA THR A 174 8.67 9.09 -1.79
C THR A 174 9.84 8.21 -2.18
N ILE A 175 10.88 8.19 -1.35
CA ILE A 175 12.07 7.36 -1.52
C ILE A 175 11.99 6.17 -0.57
N ARG A 176 12.06 4.96 -1.10
CA ARG A 176 12.02 3.70 -0.35
C ARG A 176 13.39 3.03 -0.39
N ALA A 177 14.02 2.91 0.78
CA ALA A 177 15.29 2.22 0.94
C ALA A 177 15.19 0.75 0.54
N ILE A 178 16.24 0.24 -0.11
CA ILE A 178 16.38 -1.16 -0.46
C ILE A 178 17.72 -1.71 0.05
N SER A 179 17.78 -3.02 0.23
CA SER A 179 19.05 -3.70 0.47
C SER A 179 20.04 -3.40 -0.65
N ARG A 180 21.33 -3.29 -0.30
CA ARG A 180 22.41 -3.13 -1.27
C ARG A 180 22.28 -4.21 -2.36
N PRO A 181 22.00 -3.81 -3.62
CA PRO A 181 21.79 -4.77 -4.69
C PRO A 181 23.15 -5.25 -5.21
N ILE A 182 23.18 -6.49 -5.72
CA ILE A 182 24.38 -7.08 -6.34
C ILE A 182 24.64 -6.44 -7.71
N GLN A 183 23.57 -6.16 -8.45
CA GLN A 183 23.61 -5.52 -9.76
C GLN A 183 23.09 -4.09 -9.68
N TRP A 184 23.51 -3.23 -10.62
CA TRP A 184 23.03 -1.84 -10.74
C TRP A 184 23.24 -0.99 -9.49
N GLN A 185 24.19 -1.36 -8.63
CA GLN A 185 24.47 -0.66 -7.38
C GLN A 185 24.68 0.84 -7.58
N ARG A 186 25.49 1.25 -8.57
CA ARG A 186 25.74 2.67 -8.87
C ARG A 186 24.47 3.41 -9.31
N GLU A 187 23.58 2.73 -10.05
CA GLU A 187 22.35 3.32 -10.54
C GLU A 187 21.30 3.48 -9.44
N LEU A 188 21.28 2.58 -8.47
CA LEU A 188 20.31 2.57 -7.38
C LEU A 188 20.78 3.32 -6.14
N TYR A 189 22.07 3.70 -6.09
CA TYR A 189 22.62 4.48 -4.99
C TYR A 189 22.17 5.94 -5.07
N ASN A 190 21.46 6.39 -4.05
CA ASN A 190 21.08 7.78 -3.87
C ASN A 190 22.15 8.50 -3.04
N GLY A 191 22.91 9.38 -3.68
CA GLY A 191 23.99 10.13 -3.02
C GLY A 191 23.52 11.10 -1.93
N HIS A 192 22.29 11.62 -2.03
CA HIS A 192 21.73 12.55 -1.04
C HIS A 192 21.39 11.85 0.27
N HIS A 193 20.71 10.69 0.19
CA HIS A 193 20.36 9.87 1.37
C HIS A 193 21.46 8.87 1.78
N ARG A 194 22.51 8.73 0.97
CA ARG A 194 23.64 7.79 1.17
C ARG A 194 23.21 6.32 1.34
N GLU A 195 22.17 5.93 0.61
CA GLU A 195 21.60 4.57 0.63
C GLU A 195 21.19 4.12 -0.76
N HIS A 196 20.88 2.82 -0.92
CA HIS A 196 20.25 2.33 -2.16
C HIS A 196 18.76 2.47 -2.01
N SER A 197 18.09 3.00 -3.03
CA SER A 197 16.65 3.25 -2.93
C SER A 197 15.94 3.26 -4.27
N LEU A 198 14.62 3.10 -4.18
CA LEU A 198 13.66 3.30 -5.25
C LEU A 198 12.82 4.54 -4.94
N LYS A 199 12.32 5.21 -5.96
CA LYS A 199 11.47 6.39 -5.86
C LYS A 199 10.13 6.13 -6.52
N TYR A 200 9.09 6.66 -5.91
CA TYR A 200 7.72 6.60 -6.40
C TYR A 200 7.11 7.99 -6.37
N ALA A 201 6.26 8.31 -7.35
CA ALA A 201 5.49 9.55 -7.38
C ALA A 201 4.01 9.20 -7.18
N ALA A 202 3.33 9.86 -6.26
CA ALA A 202 1.94 9.58 -5.94
C ALA A 202 1.07 10.84 -5.93
N VAL A 203 -0.19 10.68 -6.31
CA VAL A 203 -1.23 11.70 -6.12
C VAL A 203 -2.16 11.25 -5.01
N LYS A 204 -2.15 11.99 -3.90
CA LYS A 204 -3.06 11.79 -2.75
C LYS A 204 -4.26 12.72 -2.90
N CYS A 205 -5.46 12.16 -2.72
CA CYS A 205 -6.72 12.89 -2.82
C CYS A 205 -7.37 13.14 -1.44
N PRO A 206 -8.29 14.12 -1.34
CA PRO A 206 -8.97 14.49 -0.08
C PRO A 206 -9.80 13.38 0.55
N ASP A 207 -10.31 12.45 -0.25
CA ASP A 207 -11.01 11.23 0.20
C ASP A 207 -10.06 10.21 0.87
N GLY A 208 -8.76 10.52 0.89
CA GLY A 208 -7.72 9.66 1.44
C GLY A 208 -7.15 8.66 0.45
N LEU A 209 -7.66 8.55 -0.76
CA LEU A 209 -7.19 7.54 -1.70
C LEU A 209 -5.99 8.05 -2.51
N ILE A 210 -5.07 7.14 -2.83
CA ILE A 210 -3.99 7.40 -3.78
C ILE A 210 -4.51 7.05 -5.17
N ARG A 211 -4.70 8.07 -6.02
CA ARG A 211 -5.32 7.93 -7.35
C ARG A 211 -4.31 7.75 -8.48
N HIS A 212 -3.07 8.10 -8.21
CA HIS A 212 -1.97 7.86 -9.13
C HIS A 212 -0.74 7.40 -8.34
N LEU A 213 -0.04 6.38 -8.84
CA LEU A 213 1.24 5.92 -8.35
C LEU A 213 2.12 5.51 -9.53
N TYR A 214 3.23 6.21 -9.73
CA TYR A 214 4.24 5.88 -10.71
C TYR A 214 5.54 5.43 -10.04
N GLY A 215 6.22 4.48 -10.69
CA GLY A 215 7.45 3.86 -10.20
C GLY A 215 7.37 2.32 -10.25
N PRO A 216 8.38 1.62 -9.69
CA PRO A 216 9.60 2.18 -9.09
C PRO A 216 10.56 2.79 -10.11
N ILE A 217 11.24 3.87 -9.74
CA ILE A 217 12.37 4.48 -10.47
C ILE A 217 13.60 4.50 -9.56
N PRO A 218 14.86 4.44 -10.06
CA PRO A 218 16.02 4.57 -9.19
C PRO A 218 16.00 5.83 -8.33
N GLY A 219 16.28 5.68 -7.03
CA GLY A 219 16.17 6.71 -6.00
C GLY A 219 16.94 8.01 -6.27
N ARG A 220 18.03 7.93 -7.04
CA ARG A 220 18.87 9.06 -7.45
C ARG A 220 18.20 10.05 -8.41
N ARG A 221 17.07 9.70 -9.02
CA ARG A 221 16.37 10.55 -9.99
C ARG A 221 15.57 11.65 -9.25
N ASN A 222 15.54 12.84 -9.84
CA ASN A 222 14.78 13.97 -9.30
C ASN A 222 13.28 13.82 -9.59
N ASP A 223 12.46 14.64 -8.93
CA ASP A 223 11.00 14.51 -9.00
C ASP A 223 10.44 14.86 -10.39
N ASN A 224 11.02 15.86 -11.05
CA ASN A 224 10.69 16.21 -12.44
C ASN A 224 10.95 15.05 -13.43
N HIS A 225 11.95 14.19 -13.18
CA HIS A 225 12.16 13.00 -13.99
C HIS A 225 11.01 12.01 -13.84
N LEU A 226 10.52 11.78 -12.62
CA LEU A 226 9.35 10.91 -12.38
C LEU A 226 8.10 11.51 -13.00
N LEU A 227 7.87 12.83 -12.85
CA LEU A 227 6.75 13.53 -13.47
C LEU A 227 6.72 13.30 -14.98
N LYS A 228 7.83 13.57 -15.67
CA LYS A 228 7.95 13.37 -17.12
C LYS A 228 7.74 11.92 -17.54
N GLN A 229 8.33 10.96 -16.81
CA GLN A 229 8.24 9.55 -17.17
C GLN A 229 6.84 8.97 -16.90
N SER A 230 6.13 9.50 -15.91
CA SER A 230 4.78 9.03 -15.55
C SER A 230 3.69 9.38 -16.56
N GLN A 231 3.95 10.38 -17.42
CA GLN A 231 2.96 10.99 -18.31
C GLN A 231 1.74 11.54 -17.56
N LEU A 232 1.92 11.93 -16.29
CA LEU A 232 0.83 12.38 -15.44
C LEU A 232 0.22 13.69 -15.94
N LEU A 233 1.03 14.62 -16.45
CA LEU A 233 0.54 15.91 -16.95
C LEU A 233 -0.32 15.72 -18.20
N GLU A 234 0.11 14.87 -19.12
CA GLU A 234 -0.62 14.53 -20.33
C GLU A 234 -1.96 13.90 -20.00
N ARG A 235 -2.00 12.96 -19.04
CA ARG A 235 -3.26 12.39 -18.55
C ARG A 235 -4.15 13.43 -17.86
N CYS A 236 -3.57 14.35 -17.07
CA CYS A 236 -4.37 15.41 -16.46
C CYS A 236 -4.95 16.36 -17.52
N LEU A 237 -4.21 16.68 -18.58
CA LEU A 237 -4.71 17.49 -19.69
C LEU A 237 -5.84 16.79 -20.46
N GLU A 238 -5.80 15.47 -20.58
CA GLU A 238 -6.84 14.70 -21.28
C GLU A 238 -8.09 14.49 -20.43
N TYR A 239 -7.94 14.08 -19.16
CA TYR A 239 -9.04 13.63 -18.31
C TYR A 239 -9.49 14.64 -17.25
N ALA A 240 -8.68 15.66 -16.96
CA ALA A 240 -8.96 16.68 -15.95
C ALA A 240 -8.53 18.10 -16.41
N PRO A 241 -8.80 18.54 -17.66
CA PRO A 241 -8.22 19.75 -18.24
C PRO A 241 -8.55 21.04 -17.49
N GLU A 242 -9.70 21.05 -16.81
CA GLU A 242 -10.18 22.18 -16.02
C GLU A 242 -9.65 22.21 -14.59
N PHE A 243 -8.96 21.16 -14.14
CA PHE A 243 -8.48 21.02 -12.78
C PHE A 243 -6.95 21.00 -12.73
N TYR A 244 -6.39 21.21 -11.54
CA TYR A 244 -4.95 21.15 -11.33
C TYR A 244 -4.57 20.34 -10.10
N LEU A 245 -3.41 19.71 -10.17
CA LEU A 245 -2.71 19.16 -9.02
C LEU A 245 -1.88 20.25 -8.34
N TYR A 246 -1.55 20.04 -7.07
CA TYR A 246 -0.59 20.87 -6.35
C TYR A 246 0.61 20.06 -5.88
N GLY A 247 1.80 20.45 -6.34
CA GLY A 247 3.07 19.81 -6.03
C GLY A 247 3.90 20.56 -4.99
N ASP A 248 5.08 20.04 -4.65
CA ASP A 248 6.11 20.82 -3.95
C ASP A 248 6.72 21.91 -4.84
N SER A 249 7.64 22.69 -4.26
CA SER A 249 8.36 23.75 -4.98
C SER A 249 9.40 23.23 -5.99
N ALA A 250 9.69 21.93 -6.03
CA ALA A 250 10.62 21.35 -6.99
C ALA A 250 9.97 21.18 -8.37
N TYR A 251 8.64 21.16 -8.44
CA TYR A 251 7.90 21.12 -9.70
C TYR A 251 7.77 22.50 -10.37
N GLY A 252 7.87 22.49 -11.70
CA GLY A 252 7.53 23.65 -12.52
C GLY A 252 6.04 23.99 -12.48
N LYS A 253 5.69 25.18 -12.98
CA LYS A 253 4.30 25.59 -13.16
C LYS A 253 3.78 25.14 -14.53
N TYR A 254 2.71 24.38 -14.53
CA TYR A 254 2.01 23.88 -15.72
C TYR A 254 0.52 24.21 -15.61
N GLN A 255 -0.22 24.09 -16.72
CA GLN A 255 -1.68 24.31 -16.72
C GLN A 255 -2.41 23.43 -15.70
N VAL A 256 -1.97 22.19 -15.56
CA VAL A 256 -2.61 21.16 -14.71
C VAL A 256 -1.80 20.79 -13.47
N LEU A 257 -0.69 21.49 -13.20
CA LEU A 257 0.13 21.30 -12.00
C LEU A 257 0.68 22.64 -11.53
N LEU A 258 0.25 23.04 -10.33
CA LEU A 258 0.70 24.25 -9.66
C LEU A 258 1.71 23.90 -8.56
N SER A 259 2.57 24.86 -8.23
CA SER A 259 3.56 24.75 -7.17
C SER A 259 3.64 26.07 -6.38
N PRO A 260 4.16 26.03 -5.13
CA PRO A 260 4.34 27.22 -4.31
C PRO A 260 5.11 28.33 -5.04
N TRP A 261 4.84 29.59 -4.68
CA TRP A 261 5.69 30.71 -5.09
C TRP A 261 7.12 30.52 -4.57
N SER A 262 8.10 30.93 -5.37
CA SER A 262 9.52 30.93 -4.97
C SER A 262 9.69 31.67 -3.65
N ARG A 263 10.48 31.13 -2.73
CA ARG A 263 10.71 31.72 -1.40
C ARG A 263 11.58 33.00 -1.44
N ILE A 264 12.05 33.40 -2.62
CA ILE A 264 12.86 34.60 -2.82
C ILE A 264 11.90 35.77 -3.12
N GLU A 265 11.99 36.84 -2.34
CA GLU A 265 11.22 38.09 -2.53
C GLU A 265 9.69 37.89 -2.56
N LEU A 266 9.16 37.10 -1.61
CA LEU A 266 7.71 36.90 -1.46
C LEU A 266 7.02 38.21 -1.02
N SER A 267 6.00 38.62 -1.77
CA SER A 267 5.00 39.56 -1.25
C SER A 267 4.19 38.90 -0.11
N GLU A 268 3.56 39.72 0.73
CA GLU A 268 2.70 39.25 1.83
C GLU A 268 1.59 38.32 1.33
N ALA A 269 0.96 38.63 0.20
CA ALA A 269 -0.07 37.79 -0.40
C ALA A 269 0.47 36.43 -0.88
N GLN A 270 1.68 36.39 -1.46
CA GLN A 270 2.30 35.12 -1.89
C GLN A 270 2.75 34.27 -0.71
N PHE A 271 3.22 34.91 0.37
CA PHE A 271 3.55 34.23 1.61
C PHE A 271 2.30 33.58 2.22
N GLU A 272 1.21 34.33 2.34
CA GLU A 272 -0.06 33.81 2.87
C GLU A 272 -0.61 32.69 1.99
N PHE A 273 -0.57 32.83 0.67
CA PHE A 273 -0.94 31.76 -0.26
C PHE A 273 -0.14 30.47 -0.01
N ASN A 274 1.19 30.58 0.10
CA ASN A 274 2.06 29.44 0.34
C ASN A 274 1.78 28.79 1.71
N LEU A 275 1.49 29.60 2.73
CA LEU A 275 1.14 29.13 4.07
C LEU A 275 -0.20 28.36 4.09
N GLN A 276 -1.21 28.87 3.40
CA GLN A 276 -2.51 28.20 3.31
C GLN A 276 -2.42 26.89 2.52
N MET A 277 -1.70 26.91 1.39
CA MET A 277 -1.51 25.71 0.58
C MET A 277 -0.65 24.63 1.27
N SER A 278 0.34 25.00 2.08
CA SER A 278 1.16 24.01 2.80
C SER A 278 0.35 23.22 3.83
N ARG A 279 -0.59 23.87 4.53
CA ARG A 279 -1.49 23.24 5.52
C ARG A 279 -2.38 22.17 4.92
N VAL A 280 -2.87 22.36 3.69
CA VAL A 280 -3.71 21.35 3.03
C VAL A 280 -2.87 20.27 2.36
N ARG A 281 -1.68 20.62 1.86
CA ARG A 281 -0.77 19.70 1.17
C ARG A 281 -0.17 18.63 2.10
N GLU A 282 0.00 18.92 3.39
CA GLU A 282 0.58 18.00 4.40
C GLU A 282 -0.03 16.58 4.35
N CYS A 283 -1.29 16.46 3.94
CA CYS A 283 -1.97 15.17 3.82
C CYS A 283 -1.32 14.16 2.85
N VAL A 284 -0.48 14.62 1.92
CA VAL A 284 0.27 13.73 1.02
C VAL A 284 1.28 12.89 1.80
N GLU A 285 1.91 13.48 2.82
CA GLU A 285 2.87 12.80 3.70
C GLU A 285 2.15 11.74 4.55
N TRP A 286 0.97 12.08 5.10
CA TRP A 286 0.12 11.12 5.80
C TRP A 286 -0.27 9.94 4.91
N GLY A 287 -0.45 10.16 3.60
CA GLY A 287 -0.73 9.09 2.65
C GLY A 287 0.40 8.07 2.51
N PHE A 288 1.65 8.53 2.49
CA PHE A 288 2.80 7.60 2.50
C PHE A 288 2.97 6.93 3.86
N GLU A 289 2.71 7.66 4.94
CA GLU A 289 2.74 7.10 6.30
C GLU A 289 1.68 6.02 6.50
N ASP A 290 0.45 6.21 6.00
CA ASP A 290 -0.62 5.22 6.04
C ASP A 290 -0.17 3.88 5.41
N ILE A 291 0.53 3.92 4.26
CA ILE A 291 1.09 2.71 3.62
C ILE A 291 2.09 2.02 4.55
N LEU A 292 3.05 2.77 5.11
CA LEU A 292 4.14 2.19 5.91
C LEU A 292 3.68 1.73 7.30
N ARG A 293 2.68 2.39 7.87
CA ARG A 293 2.05 2.01 9.13
C ARG A 293 1.26 0.71 8.97
N LEU A 294 0.49 0.57 7.90
CA LEU A 294 -0.24 -0.67 7.63
C LEU A 294 0.72 -1.81 7.25
N TRP A 295 1.72 -1.50 6.42
CA TRP A 295 2.62 -2.48 5.80
C TRP A 295 4.07 -2.28 6.22
N THR A 296 4.35 -2.47 7.51
CA THR A 296 5.66 -2.18 8.14
C THR A 296 6.80 -3.00 7.53
N SER A 297 6.52 -4.15 6.90
CA SER A 297 7.56 -4.91 6.19
C SER A 297 8.30 -4.10 5.11
N LEU A 298 7.66 -3.07 4.56
CA LEU A 298 8.22 -2.18 3.54
C LEU A 298 9.30 -1.24 4.10
N THR A 299 9.30 -0.97 5.40
CA THR A 299 10.34 -0.15 6.06
C THR A 299 11.59 -0.97 6.37
N PHE A 300 11.48 -2.30 6.39
CA PHE A 300 12.60 -3.18 6.72
C PHE A 300 13.50 -3.44 5.52
N THR A 301 14.45 -2.53 5.30
CA THR A 301 15.39 -2.50 4.17
C THR A 301 16.07 -3.83 3.88
N ARG A 302 16.41 -4.63 4.91
CA ARG A 302 17.07 -5.95 4.77
C ARG A 302 16.21 -7.00 4.05
N SER A 303 14.89 -6.83 4.06
CA SER A 303 13.95 -7.67 3.31
C SER A 303 13.69 -7.17 1.88
N GLN A 304 13.90 -5.88 1.63
CA GLN A 304 13.68 -5.22 0.34
C GLN A 304 14.85 -5.49 -0.62
N LYS A 305 14.96 -6.72 -1.11
CA LYS A 305 16.06 -7.18 -1.97
C LYS A 305 15.65 -7.16 -3.43
N LEU A 306 16.25 -6.27 -4.21
CA LEU A 306 16.06 -6.27 -5.67
C LEU A 306 16.56 -7.62 -6.25
N PHE A 307 15.80 -8.20 -7.18
CA PHE A 307 16.00 -9.56 -7.75
C PHE A 307 15.84 -10.74 -6.77
N GLY A 308 15.68 -10.50 -5.47
CA GLY A 308 15.35 -11.54 -4.50
C GLY A 308 13.88 -11.52 -4.07
N THR A 309 13.26 -10.34 -4.11
CA THR A 309 11.86 -10.09 -3.77
C THR A 309 11.24 -9.17 -4.81
N LEU A 310 9.91 -9.20 -4.92
CA LEU A 310 9.16 -8.38 -5.88
C LEU A 310 8.94 -6.96 -5.34
N VAL A 311 10.02 -6.26 -4.97
CA VAL A 311 10.01 -4.97 -4.25
C VAL A 311 9.07 -3.94 -4.89
N GLY A 312 9.13 -3.80 -6.21
CA GLY A 312 8.27 -2.87 -6.95
C GLY A 312 6.79 -3.26 -6.92
N ALA A 313 6.50 -4.55 -7.01
CA ALA A 313 5.13 -5.08 -6.91
C ALA A 313 4.58 -4.90 -5.49
N GLN A 314 5.40 -5.18 -4.47
CA GLN A 314 5.04 -5.05 -3.06
C GLN A 314 4.55 -3.64 -2.74
N PHE A 315 5.27 -2.59 -3.16
CA PHE A 315 4.85 -1.22 -2.87
C PHE A 315 3.54 -0.84 -3.58
N LYS A 316 3.37 -1.27 -4.85
CA LYS A 316 2.13 -1.01 -5.61
C LYS A 316 0.92 -1.73 -5.00
N VAL A 317 1.06 -3.02 -4.69
CA VAL A 317 -0.03 -3.80 -4.10
C VAL A 317 -0.32 -3.34 -2.68
N ALA A 318 0.69 -2.99 -1.89
CA ALA A 318 0.49 -2.36 -0.59
C ALA A 318 -0.29 -1.05 -0.71
N THR A 319 -0.02 -0.23 -1.73
CA THR A 319 -0.80 0.99 -2.01
C THR A 319 -2.26 0.67 -2.34
N LEU A 320 -2.52 -0.36 -3.17
CA LEU A 320 -3.88 -0.83 -3.45
C LEU A 320 -4.58 -1.32 -2.17
N LEU A 321 -3.92 -2.17 -1.38
CA LEU A 321 -4.46 -2.67 -0.12
C LEU A 321 -4.71 -1.54 0.89
N THR A 322 -3.86 -0.50 0.92
CA THR A 322 -4.11 0.71 1.69
C THR A 322 -5.37 1.44 1.20
N ASN A 323 -5.56 1.62 -0.11
CA ASN A 323 -6.79 2.22 -0.64
C ASN A 323 -8.03 1.40 -0.23
N LEU A 324 -7.96 0.07 -0.28
CA LEU A 324 -9.06 -0.82 0.14
C LEU A 324 -9.34 -0.72 1.64
N HIS A 325 -8.29 -0.68 2.46
CA HIS A 325 -8.39 -0.42 3.90
C HIS A 325 -9.06 0.94 4.17
N ILE A 326 -8.71 1.98 3.41
CA ILE A 326 -9.31 3.31 3.55
C ILE A 326 -10.79 3.28 3.15
N CYS A 327 -11.18 2.56 2.09
CA CYS A 327 -12.60 2.41 1.73
C CYS A 327 -13.43 1.78 2.87
N LEU A 328 -12.83 0.84 3.62
CA LEU A 328 -13.50 0.12 4.71
C LEU A 328 -13.50 0.90 6.04
N TYR A 329 -12.38 1.52 6.40
CA TYR A 329 -12.15 2.05 7.76
C TYR A 329 -11.88 3.56 7.82
N GLY A 330 -11.80 4.22 6.66
CA GLY A 330 -11.39 5.62 6.53
C GLY A 330 -9.92 5.86 6.87
N CYS A 331 -9.52 7.13 6.87
CA CYS A 331 -8.17 7.55 7.29
C CYS A 331 -8.16 9.00 7.80
N GLN A 332 -6.99 9.43 8.30
CA GLN A 332 -6.79 10.80 8.78
C GLN A 332 -7.10 11.84 7.68
N THR A 333 -6.67 11.61 6.44
CA THR A 333 -6.93 12.54 5.32
C THR A 333 -8.42 12.73 5.08
N SER A 334 -9.20 11.65 4.99
CA SER A 334 -10.65 11.73 4.77
C SER A 334 -11.38 12.53 5.86
N ARG A 335 -10.98 12.35 7.14
CA ARG A 335 -11.51 13.12 8.27
C ARG A 335 -11.07 14.59 8.24
N TYR A 336 -9.83 14.84 7.85
CA TYR A 336 -9.28 16.19 7.77
C TYR A 336 -10.02 17.06 6.75
N PHE A 337 -10.34 16.51 5.57
CA PHE A 337 -11.10 17.21 4.52
C PHE A 337 -12.61 17.06 4.64
N ASN A 338 -13.11 16.29 5.61
CA ASN A 338 -14.52 15.95 5.74
C ASN A 338 -15.12 15.37 4.45
N LEU A 339 -14.37 14.48 3.79
CA LEU A 339 -14.78 13.79 2.58
C LEU A 339 -14.58 12.29 2.77
N ASN A 340 -15.70 11.56 2.82
CA ASN A 340 -15.66 10.11 2.97
C ASN A 340 -15.03 9.46 1.74
N PRO A 341 -14.23 8.39 1.93
CA PRO A 341 -13.76 7.57 0.82
C PRO A 341 -14.93 6.94 0.06
N GLN A 342 -14.66 6.55 -1.18
CA GLN A 342 -15.57 5.68 -1.91
C GLN A 342 -15.85 4.38 -1.15
N SER A 343 -17.03 3.82 -1.37
CA SER A 343 -17.31 2.45 -0.96
C SER A 343 -16.33 1.48 -1.63
N LEU A 344 -16.13 0.34 -1.01
CA LEU A 344 -15.26 -0.71 -1.55
C LEU A 344 -15.76 -1.19 -2.92
N GLU A 345 -17.08 -1.33 -3.07
CA GLU A 345 -17.76 -1.73 -4.29
C GLU A 345 -17.57 -0.70 -5.40
N ASP A 346 -17.69 0.60 -5.10
CA ASP A 346 -17.48 1.66 -6.10
C ASP A 346 -16.01 1.72 -6.54
N TYR A 347 -15.06 1.50 -5.61
CA TYR A 347 -13.64 1.50 -5.93
C TYR A 347 -13.25 0.33 -6.86
N LEU A 348 -13.89 -0.84 -6.68
CA LEU A 348 -13.63 -2.05 -7.47
C LEU A 348 -14.65 -2.28 -8.61
N LYS A 349 -15.58 -1.34 -8.84
CA LYS A 349 -16.76 -1.49 -9.70
C LYS A 349 -16.46 -1.94 -11.13
N PHE A 350 -15.37 -1.44 -11.71
CA PHE A 350 -15.01 -1.72 -13.10
C PHE A 350 -14.32 -3.08 -13.30
N GLY A 351 -14.18 -3.87 -12.24
CA GLY A 351 -13.64 -5.22 -12.28
C GLY A 351 -12.15 -5.28 -12.62
N PRO A 352 -11.56 -6.47 -12.68
CA PRO A 352 -10.19 -6.63 -13.12
C PRO A 352 -10.08 -6.32 -14.61
N LYS A 353 -9.04 -5.57 -15.00
CA LYS A 353 -8.67 -5.46 -16.41
C LYS A 353 -7.57 -6.47 -16.68
N PRO A 354 -7.74 -7.42 -17.61
CA PRO A 354 -6.65 -8.29 -17.99
C PRO A 354 -5.54 -7.43 -18.62
N THR A 355 -4.36 -7.42 -18.03
CA THR A 355 -3.15 -6.93 -18.70
C THR A 355 -2.52 -8.08 -19.49
N PHE A 356 -2.17 -7.82 -20.76
CA PHE A 356 -1.47 -8.72 -21.70
C PHE A 356 -0.44 -9.65 -21.02
N GLN A 357 -0.89 -10.80 -20.53
CA GLN A 357 -0.06 -11.91 -20.06
C GLN A 357 -0.83 -13.25 -19.94
N ASP A 358 -2.09 -13.31 -20.36
CA ASP A 358 -2.83 -14.59 -20.54
C ASP A 358 -2.34 -15.42 -21.75
N LEU A 359 -1.18 -15.10 -22.30
CA LEU A 359 -0.45 -15.92 -23.26
C LEU A 359 0.92 -16.25 -22.65
N THR A 360 1.07 -17.50 -22.21
CA THR A 360 2.29 -18.21 -21.72
C THR A 360 2.36 -18.55 -20.22
N LEU A 361 1.38 -19.33 -19.76
CA LEU A 361 1.65 -20.46 -18.85
C LEU A 361 0.98 -21.72 -19.41
N SER A 362 1.43 -22.10 -20.61
CA SER A 362 1.33 -23.47 -21.09
C SER A 362 2.78 -23.97 -21.25
N GLU A 363 3.05 -25.06 -20.54
CA GLU A 363 4.30 -25.85 -20.42
C GLU A 363 5.20 -25.55 -19.22
#